data_AF-A0A535ELL8-F1
#
_entry.id   AF-A0A535ELL8-F1
#
_cell.length_a   1.000
_cell.length_b   1.000
_cell.length_c   1.000
_cell.angle_alpha   90.00
_cell.angle_beta   90.00
_cell.angle_gamma   90.00
#
_symmetry.space_group_name_H-M   'P 1'
#
loop_
_entity.id
_entity.type
_entity.pdbx_description
1 polymer ?
#
loop_
_entity_poly.entity_id
_entity_poly.type
_entity_poly.pdbx_seq_one_letter_code
_entity_poly.pdbx_strand_id
1 'polypeptide(L)'
;MSEDPDGPQTTTGDVSLPAIVASITEIWVDALGLKPGEVDPDTTDFFELGGYSLLAMQVITRILERFQAHVPADTFDLESALLYTIFDQPTVTALAECLLADGIGSAVS
;
A
#
# COMPACT_ATOMS: atom_id res chain seq x y z
N MET A 1 22.79 -19.01 22.48
CA MET A 1 22.52 -18.51 21.12
C MET A 1 21.06 -18.79 20.86
N SER A 2 20.22 -17.83 21.14
CA SER A 2 18.78 -17.90 20.95
C SER A 2 18.37 -16.54 20.43
N GLU A 3 18.27 -16.46 19.11
CA GLU A 3 17.69 -15.41 18.27
C GLU A 3 17.76 -16.07 16.87
N ASP A 4 16.68 -16.66 16.36
CA ASP A 4 15.59 -16.02 15.63
C ASP A 4 14.32 -16.93 15.59
N PRO A 5 13.11 -16.45 15.21
CA PRO A 5 12.80 -15.15 14.59
C PRO A 5 11.67 -14.38 15.31
N ASP A 6 11.87 -13.08 15.56
CA ASP A 6 10.74 -12.16 15.72
C ASP A 6 10.34 -11.69 14.31
N GLY A 7 9.60 -12.53 13.59
CA GLY A 7 8.85 -12.06 12.42
C GLY A 7 7.74 -11.14 12.92
N PRO A 8 7.47 -10.00 12.26
CA PRO A 8 6.43 -9.07 12.74
C PRO A 8 5.08 -9.78 12.82
N GLN A 9 4.55 -9.79 14.04
CA GLN A 9 3.28 -10.39 14.41
C GLN A 9 2.16 -9.47 13.91
N THR A 10 1.53 -9.77 12.76
CA THR A 10 0.39 -8.98 12.28
C THR A 10 -0.88 -9.41 13.01
N THR A 11 -1.11 -8.79 14.17
CA THR A 11 -2.38 -8.83 14.91
C THR A 11 -3.52 -8.26 14.07
N THR A 12 -4.52 -9.10 13.83
CA THR A 12 -5.86 -8.77 13.33
C THR A 12 -6.52 -7.65 14.17
N GLY A 13 -6.99 -6.57 13.54
CA GLY A 13 -8.15 -5.81 14.04
C GLY A 13 -8.21 -4.29 13.85
N ASP A 14 -7.11 -3.60 13.57
CA ASP A 14 -7.12 -2.15 13.38
C ASP A 14 -6.40 -1.77 12.08
N VAL A 15 -7.05 -0.97 11.24
CA VAL A 15 -6.41 -0.52 10.00
C VAL A 15 -5.50 0.66 10.34
N SER A 16 -4.24 0.32 10.62
CA SER A 16 -3.19 1.27 10.96
C SER A 16 -2.27 1.51 9.77
N LEU A 17 -1.61 2.68 9.74
CA LEU A 17 -0.64 3.00 8.68
C LEU A 17 0.41 1.89 8.47
N PRO A 18 1.05 1.29 9.50
CA PRO A 18 1.99 0.20 9.30
C PRO A 18 1.38 -1.05 8.65
N ALA A 19 0.12 -1.36 8.96
CA ALA A 19 -0.58 -2.49 8.36
C ALA A 19 -0.94 -2.25 6.88
N ILE A 20 -1.31 -1.01 6.53
CA ILE A 20 -1.53 -0.59 5.15
C ILE A 20 -0.21 -0.66 4.36
N VAL A 21 0.87 -0.08 4.91
CA VAL A 21 2.22 -0.11 4.32
C VAL A 21 2.63 -1.55 4.02
N ALA A 22 2.57 -2.46 5.00
CA ALA A 22 2.95 -3.85 4.80
C ALA A 22 2.15 -4.52 3.67
N SER A 23 0.83 -4.29 3.61
CA SER A 23 -0.02 -4.85 2.56
C SER A 23 0.30 -4.30 1.17
N ILE A 24 0.59 -2.99 1.05
CA ILE A 24 0.99 -2.40 -0.23
C ILE A 24 2.38 -2.91 -0.66
N THR A 25 3.32 -3.05 0.29
CA THR A 25 4.64 -3.65 0.03
C THR A 25 4.50 -5.07 -0.52
N GLU A 26 3.63 -5.90 0.05
CA GLU A 26 3.32 -7.25 -0.48
C GLU A 26 2.83 -7.18 -1.93
N ILE A 27 1.89 -6.28 -2.22
CA ILE A 27 1.35 -6.10 -3.58
C ILE A 27 2.45 -5.70 -4.56
N TRP A 28 3.36 -4.81 -4.16
CA TRP A 28 4.48 -4.36 -5.01
C TRP A 28 5.48 -5.47 -5.27
N VAL A 29 5.88 -6.20 -4.22
CA VAL A 29 6.80 -7.34 -4.32
C VAL A 29 6.24 -8.36 -5.31
N ASP A 30 4.96 -8.70 -5.18
CA ASP A 30 4.29 -9.65 -6.08
C ASP A 30 4.14 -9.12 -7.51
N ALA A 31 3.81 -7.83 -7.68
CA ALA A 31 3.61 -7.23 -9.00
C ALA A 31 4.93 -7.07 -9.79
N LEU A 32 6.01 -6.74 -9.10
CA LEU A 32 7.34 -6.51 -9.69
C LEU A 32 8.19 -7.79 -9.73
N GLY A 33 7.75 -8.88 -9.10
CA GLY A 33 8.49 -10.14 -9.04
C GLY A 33 9.75 -10.06 -8.19
N LEU A 34 9.71 -9.24 -7.13
CA LEU A 34 10.82 -9.00 -6.21
C LEU A 34 10.81 -10.00 -5.06
N LYS A 35 11.83 -9.94 -4.19
CA LYS A 35 11.85 -10.71 -2.94
C LYS A 35 11.37 -9.86 -1.75
N PRO A 36 10.84 -10.49 -0.69
CA PRO A 36 10.57 -9.79 0.57
C PRO A 36 11.81 -9.05 1.07
N GLY A 37 11.65 -7.77 1.43
CA GLY A 37 12.73 -6.90 1.91
C GLY A 37 13.49 -6.13 0.82
N GLU A 38 13.20 -6.35 -0.47
CA GLU A 38 13.78 -5.54 -1.56
C GLU A 38 13.07 -4.19 -1.77
N VAL A 39 11.95 -3.95 -1.08
CA VAL A 39 11.17 -2.71 -1.13
C VAL A 39 11.23 -2.03 0.23
N ASP A 40 11.93 -0.89 0.30
CA ASP A 40 11.88 0.05 1.42
C ASP A 40 10.67 0.99 1.26
N PRO A 41 9.74 1.07 2.22
CA PRO A 41 8.48 1.79 2.04
C PRO A 41 8.59 3.29 1.77
N ASP A 42 9.62 3.93 2.33
CA ASP A 42 9.77 5.39 2.33
C ASP A 42 10.63 5.88 1.18
N THR A 43 11.58 5.06 0.73
CA THR A 43 12.64 5.49 -0.19
C THR A 43 12.63 4.77 -1.53
N THR A 44 11.94 3.64 -1.65
CA THR A 44 11.95 2.88 -2.90
C THR A 44 10.93 3.42 -3.89
N ASP A 45 11.42 3.85 -5.04
CA ASP A 45 10.61 4.36 -6.14
C ASP A 45 10.06 3.20 -7.00
N PHE A 46 8.73 3.17 -7.20
CA PHE A 46 8.04 2.16 -8.00
C PHE A 46 8.59 2.02 -9.42
N PHE A 47 8.90 3.13 -10.08
CA PHE A 47 9.35 3.17 -11.47
C PHE A 47 10.84 2.81 -11.58
N GLU A 48 11.66 3.13 -10.57
CA GLU A 48 13.05 2.68 -10.50
C GLU A 48 13.17 1.15 -10.37
N LEU A 49 12.19 0.50 -9.73
CA LEU A 49 12.09 -0.97 -9.67
C LEU A 49 11.62 -1.62 -10.99
N GLY A 50 11.41 -0.84 -12.05
CA GLY A 50 10.91 -1.33 -13.34
C GLY A 50 9.38 -1.30 -13.45
N GLY A 51 8.69 -0.60 -12.55
CA GLY A 51 7.27 -0.29 -12.68
C GLY A 51 6.98 0.56 -13.92
N TYR A 52 5.78 0.41 -14.47
CA TYR A 52 5.29 1.18 -15.62
C TYR A 52 3.78 1.39 -15.50
N SER A 53 3.21 2.25 -16.35
CA SER A 53 1.83 2.75 -16.18
C SER A 53 0.76 1.63 -16.09
N LEU A 54 0.87 0.58 -16.90
CA LEU A 54 -0.07 -0.54 -16.83
C LEU A 54 0.09 -1.35 -15.54
N LEU A 55 1.33 -1.55 -15.07
CA LEU A 55 1.58 -2.24 -13.80
C LEU A 55 1.11 -1.38 -12.61
N ALA A 56 1.31 -0.07 -12.66
CA ALA A 56 0.77 0.87 -11.68
C ALA A 56 -0.76 0.74 -11.59
N MET A 57 -1.47 0.74 -12.73
CA MET A 57 -2.91 0.51 -12.77
C MET A 57 -3.31 -0.81 -12.09
N GLN A 58 -2.60 -1.90 -12.39
CA GLN A 58 -2.85 -3.22 -11.78
C GLN A 58 -2.60 -3.22 -10.26
N VAL A 59 -1.54 -2.54 -9.82
CA VAL A 59 -1.23 -2.36 -8.39
C VAL A 59 -2.36 -1.59 -7.71
N ILE A 60 -2.80 -0.47 -8.28
CA ILE A 60 -3.91 0.32 -7.73
C ILE A 60 -5.19 -0.53 -7.64
N THR A 61 -5.53 -1.30 -8.68
CA THR A 61 -6.70 -2.21 -8.62
C THR A 61 -6.59 -3.20 -7.47
N ARG A 62 -5.44 -3.85 -7.27
CA ARG A 62 -5.22 -4.81 -6.16
C ARG A 62 -5.31 -4.15 -4.79
N ILE A 63 -4.79 -2.92 -4.66
CA ILE A 63 -4.92 -2.13 -3.43
C ILE A 63 -6.41 -1.89 -3.14
N LEU A 64 -7.15 -1.38 -4.13
CA LEU A 64 -8.58 -1.10 -3.97
C LEU A 64 -9.37 -2.36 -3.61
N GLU A 65 -9.12 -3.50 -4.27
CA GLU A 65 -9.75 -4.78 -3.95
C GLU A 65 -9.46 -5.24 -2.52
N ARG A 66 -8.21 -5.09 -2.05
CA ARG A 66 -7.80 -5.53 -0.70
C ARG A 66 -8.42 -4.68 0.40
N PHE A 67 -8.61 -3.38 0.15
CA PHE A 67 -9.13 -2.44 1.14
C PHE A 67 -10.60 -2.06 0.92
N GLN A 68 -11.28 -2.58 -0.10
CA GLN A 68 -12.65 -2.21 -0.46
C GLN A 68 -13.64 -2.29 0.70
N ALA A 69 -13.50 -3.29 1.57
CA ALA A 69 -14.39 -3.47 2.74
C ALA A 69 -14.22 -2.37 3.81
N HIS A 70 -13.15 -1.58 3.74
CA HIS A 70 -12.79 -0.52 4.67
C HIS A 70 -12.98 0.88 4.09
N VAL A 71 -13.38 1.00 2.82
CA VAL A 71 -13.63 2.27 2.13
C VAL A 71 -15.12 2.62 2.21
N PRO A 72 -15.50 3.83 2.68
CA PRO A 72 -16.88 4.30 2.66
C PRO A 72 -17.49 4.26 1.27
N ALA A 73 -18.78 3.96 1.18
CA ALA A 73 -19.50 3.90 -0.10
C ALA A 73 -19.54 5.26 -0.83
N ASP A 74 -19.33 6.35 -0.12
CA ASP A 74 -19.31 7.72 -0.67
C ASP A 74 -17.93 8.15 -1.20
N THR A 75 -16.90 7.30 -1.07
CA THR A 75 -15.56 7.57 -1.59
C THR A 75 -15.51 7.19 -3.07
N PHE A 76 -15.67 8.17 -3.97
CA PHE A 76 -15.69 7.94 -5.42
C PHE A 76 -14.34 8.20 -6.13
N ASP A 77 -13.44 8.97 -5.51
CA ASP A 77 -12.24 9.50 -6.20
C ASP A 77 -10.93 8.79 -5.81
N LEU A 78 -10.98 7.72 -5.00
CA LEU A 78 -9.80 7.07 -4.43
C LEU A 78 -8.86 6.49 -5.50
N GLU A 79 -9.42 5.91 -6.57
CA GLU A 79 -8.61 5.39 -7.68
C GLU A 79 -7.77 6.50 -8.33
N SER A 80 -8.38 7.67 -8.56
CA SER A 80 -7.71 8.82 -9.17
C SER A 80 -6.66 9.40 -8.23
N ALA A 81 -6.94 9.49 -6.93
CA ALA A 81 -6.00 9.95 -5.92
C ALA A 81 -4.78 9.04 -5.84
N LEU A 82 -4.99 7.71 -5.75
CA LEU A 82 -3.89 6.74 -5.70
C LEU A 82 -3.06 6.74 -6.99
N LEU A 83 -3.72 6.86 -8.14
CA LEU A 83 -3.03 6.95 -9.43
C LEU A 83 -2.20 8.24 -9.51
N TYR A 84 -2.73 9.37 -9.06
CA TYR A 84 -1.95 10.61 -8.99
C TYR A 84 -0.75 10.45 -8.04
N THR A 85 -0.98 9.93 -6.83
CA THR A 85 0.06 9.73 -5.82
C THR A 85 1.18 8.82 -6.31
N ILE A 86 0.89 7.68 -6.95
CA ILE A 86 1.96 6.80 -7.44
C ILE A 86 2.81 7.47 -8.54
N PHE A 87 2.29 8.45 -9.27
CA PHE A 87 3.08 9.20 -10.27
C PHE A 87 3.81 10.42 -9.68
N ASP A 88 3.30 11.03 -8.63
CA ASP A 88 3.91 12.20 -7.97
C ASP A 88 4.93 11.80 -6.90
N GLN A 89 4.57 10.84 -6.05
CA GLN A 89 5.36 10.27 -4.97
C GLN A 89 5.28 8.74 -5.04
N PRO A 90 6.11 8.10 -5.87
CA PRO A 90 6.07 6.67 -6.17
C PRO A 90 6.63 5.81 -5.03
N THR A 91 6.20 6.04 -3.79
CA THR A 91 6.61 5.28 -2.61
C THR A 91 5.41 4.56 -1.98
N VAL A 92 5.69 3.49 -1.25
CA VAL A 92 4.65 2.72 -0.56
C VAL A 92 3.99 3.57 0.52
N THR A 93 4.79 4.32 1.29
CA THR A 93 4.30 5.17 2.38
C THR A 93 3.34 6.24 1.85
N ALA A 94 3.64 6.90 0.73
CA ALA A 94 2.75 7.91 0.16
C ALA A 94 1.38 7.33 -0.23
N LEU A 95 1.33 6.13 -0.81
CA LEU A 95 0.07 5.45 -1.12
C LEU A 95 -0.69 5.04 0.15
N ALA A 96 0.01 4.58 1.18
CA ALA A 96 -0.59 4.21 2.45
C ALA A 96 -1.21 5.43 3.17
N GLU A 97 -0.52 6.55 3.17
CA GLU A 97 -1.01 7.82 3.71
C GLU A 97 -2.23 8.32 2.94
N CYS A 98 -2.23 8.21 1.61
CA CYS A 98 -3.37 8.54 0.76
C CYS A 98 -4.61 7.70 1.11
N LEU A 99 -4.46 6.38 1.27
CA LEU A 99 -5.55 5.50 1.70
C LEU A 99 -6.09 5.85 3.08
N LEU A 100 -5.20 6.18 4.01
CA LEU A 100 -5.57 6.55 5.38
C LEU A 100 -6.33 7.88 5.41
N ALA A 101 -5.92 8.85 4.59
CA ALA A 101 -6.53 10.17 4.50
C ALA A 101 -7.93 10.12 3.83
N ASP A 102 -8.09 9.36 2.75
CA ASP A 102 -9.29 9.42 1.88
C ASP A 102 -10.28 8.25 2.07
N GLY A 103 -9.91 7.20 2.80
CA GLY A 103 -10.70 5.96 2.79
C GLY A 103 -10.77 5.23 4.11
N ILE A 104 -9.64 4.98 4.78
CA ILE A 104 -9.60 3.95 5.82
C ILE A 104 -9.37 4.57 7.20
N GLY A 105 -10.42 5.16 7.79
CA GLY A 105 -10.31 5.74 9.13
C GLY A 105 -11.31 6.84 9.46
N SER A 106 -12.08 7.34 8.48
CA SER A 106 -13.14 8.32 8.72
C SER A 106 -14.41 7.66 9.32
N ALA A 107 -14.22 6.97 10.44
CA ALA A 107 -15.29 6.52 11.31
C ALA A 107 -15.08 7.10 12.71
N VAL A 108 -14.87 8.43 12.82
CA VAL A 108 -15.29 9.28 13.96
C VAL A 108 -14.86 10.73 13.74
N SER A 109 -15.86 11.61 13.61
CA SER A 109 -15.92 12.91 14.28
C SER A 109 -17.38 13.24 14.53
#